data_AF-A0A2S1JVZ3-F1
#
_entry.id   AF-A0A2S1JVZ3-F1
#
_cell.length_a   1.000
_cell.length_b   1.000
_cell.length_c   1.000
_cell.angle_alpha   90.00
_cell.angle_beta   90.00
_cell.angle_gamma   90.00
#
_symmetry.space_group_name_H-M   'P 1'
#
loop_
_entity.id
_entity.type
_entity.pdbx_description
1 polymer ?
#
loop_
_entity_poly.entity_id
_entity_poly.type
_entity_poly.pdbx_seq_one_letter_code
_entity_poly.pdbx_strand_id
1 'polypeptide(L)'
;MNFLKSMVPVFVLLLTSQSFAEMVFVSGVKHNITEYSYNSDTRRVAEIDVLGDSAQEIRFDITAVVSGLGRLRPDVVCRYSYGGEHCYTRNHPRIFDYVYDVSITASCIAKDGSKTAIGIDRDDKNIYTNVPISDFRNEVVLTIDNGSIASDKCDILTVDIQGDLESIDDVDLKVFTYEAF
;
A
#
# COMPACT_ATOMS: atom_id res chain seq x y z
N MET A 1 36.73 -26.16 -63.07
CA MET A 1 35.36 -26.12 -63.61
C MET A 1 34.51 -27.06 -62.78
N ASN A 2 33.84 -26.53 -61.75
CA ASN A 2 32.40 -26.20 -61.71
C ASN A 2 31.57 -27.49 -61.50
N PHE A 3 30.78 -27.68 -60.44
CA PHE A 3 29.69 -26.80 -59.99
C PHE A 3 29.32 -27.03 -58.51
N LEU A 4 29.01 -25.92 -57.83
CA LEU A 4 28.22 -25.84 -56.60
C LEU A 4 26.84 -26.52 -56.71
N LYS A 5 26.36 -27.06 -55.58
CA LYS A 5 24.95 -27.07 -55.11
C LYS A 5 24.97 -27.39 -53.61
N SER A 6 25.06 -26.39 -52.73
CA SER A 6 23.93 -25.76 -52.00
C SER A 6 22.97 -26.76 -51.34
N MET A 7 23.11 -26.93 -50.02
CA MET A 7 21.98 -27.08 -49.09
C MET A 7 22.38 -26.54 -47.72
N VAL A 8 21.73 -25.44 -47.36
CA VAL A 8 21.64 -24.88 -45.99
C VAL A 8 20.93 -25.91 -45.10
N PRO A 9 21.35 -26.05 -43.83
CA PRO A 9 20.39 -25.74 -42.78
C PRO A 9 21.00 -24.86 -41.69
N VAL A 10 20.32 -23.74 -41.44
CA VAL A 10 19.60 -23.47 -40.18
C VAL A 10 20.55 -23.13 -39.04
N PHE A 11 20.76 -21.82 -38.92
CA PHE A 11 20.74 -21.07 -37.67
C PHE A 11 20.15 -21.89 -36.50
N VAL A 12 21.01 -22.45 -35.66
CA VAL A 12 20.66 -22.62 -34.25
C VAL A 12 21.55 -21.63 -33.52
N LEU A 13 21.04 -20.40 -33.43
CA LEU A 13 21.27 -19.56 -32.27
C LEU A 13 21.00 -20.45 -31.07
N LEU A 14 22.07 -21.00 -30.47
CA LEU A 14 22.04 -21.37 -29.07
C LEU A 14 21.85 -20.06 -28.33
N LEU A 15 20.58 -19.69 -28.21
CA LEU A 15 20.05 -18.73 -27.28
C LEU A 15 20.78 -18.99 -25.98
N THR A 16 21.63 -18.06 -25.60
CA THR A 16 22.10 -17.88 -24.25
C THR A 16 20.86 -17.72 -23.40
N SER A 17 20.31 -18.82 -22.91
CA SER A 17 19.38 -18.81 -21.80
C SER A 17 20.20 -18.36 -20.60
N GLN A 18 20.34 -17.04 -20.45
CA GLN A 18 20.56 -16.45 -19.15
C GLN A 18 19.29 -16.79 -18.36
N SER A 19 19.25 -17.96 -17.73
CA SER A 19 18.42 -18.11 -16.56
C SER A 19 19.06 -17.17 -15.53
N PHE A 20 18.58 -15.94 -15.46
CA PHE A 20 18.69 -15.21 -14.21
C PHE A 20 18.01 -16.11 -13.19
N ALA A 21 18.83 -16.71 -12.33
CA ALA A 21 18.34 -17.51 -11.24
C ALA A 21 17.40 -16.59 -10.46
N GLU A 22 16.11 -16.91 -10.58
CA GLU A 22 15.14 -16.98 -9.49
C GLU A 22 15.81 -16.64 -8.16
N MET A 23 15.54 -15.44 -7.67
CA MET A 23 16.03 -14.95 -6.38
C MET A 23 15.75 -16.01 -5.31
N VAL A 24 16.80 -16.51 -4.67
CA VAL A 24 16.65 -17.55 -3.65
C VAL A 24 16.45 -16.85 -2.31
N PHE A 25 15.20 -16.87 -1.82
CA PHE A 25 14.87 -16.39 -0.48
C PHE A 25 15.30 -17.44 0.55
N VAL A 26 16.40 -17.20 1.26
CA VAL A 26 16.99 -18.18 2.20
C VAL A 26 16.34 -18.08 3.58
N SER A 27 15.78 -16.92 3.93
CA SER A 27 15.11 -16.67 5.21
C SER A 27 14.06 -15.58 5.06
N GLY A 28 12.87 -15.79 5.63
CA GLY A 28 11.81 -14.81 5.64
C GLY A 28 10.80 -15.03 6.76
N VAL A 29 10.23 -13.95 7.26
CA VAL A 29 9.25 -13.94 8.35
C VAL A 29 7.99 -13.22 7.88
N LYS A 30 6.83 -13.82 8.16
CA LYS A 30 5.53 -13.18 7.95
C LYS A 30 4.96 -12.72 9.29
N HIS A 31 4.64 -11.44 9.37
CA HIS A 31 3.96 -10.82 10.49
C HIS A 31 2.50 -10.56 10.11
N ASN A 32 1.56 -11.06 10.93
CA ASN A 32 0.17 -10.62 10.90
C ASN A 32 -0.03 -9.69 12.10
N ILE A 33 -0.30 -8.42 11.83
CA ILE A 33 -0.35 -7.39 12.87
C ILE A 33 -1.78 -7.21 13.34
N THR A 34 -2.01 -7.44 14.62
CA THR A 34 -3.32 -7.20 15.28
C THR A 34 -3.24 -6.16 16.38
N GLU A 35 -2.02 -5.76 16.77
CA GLU A 35 -1.75 -4.77 17.81
C GLU A 35 -0.89 -3.65 17.22
N TYR A 36 -1.26 -2.40 17.53
CA TYR A 36 -0.64 -1.20 16.97
C TYR A 36 0.01 -0.38 18.09
N SER A 37 1.21 0.14 17.85
CA SER A 37 1.89 1.03 18.78
C SER A 37 1.15 2.38 18.93
N TYR A 38 0.41 2.79 17.90
CA TYR A 38 -0.52 3.92 17.94
C TYR A 38 -1.84 3.59 17.24
N ASN A 39 -2.95 3.98 17.86
CA ASN A 39 -4.30 3.71 17.36
C ASN A 39 -5.24 4.89 17.70
N SER A 40 -5.79 5.54 16.67
CA SER A 40 -6.80 6.62 16.77
C SER A 40 -7.87 6.45 15.70
N ASP A 41 -8.93 7.26 15.65
CA ASP A 41 -10.00 7.06 14.67
C ASP A 41 -9.52 7.07 13.21
N THR A 42 -8.43 7.76 12.87
CA THR A 42 -7.98 7.96 11.47
C THR A 42 -6.56 7.50 11.19
N ARG A 43 -5.88 6.86 12.16
CA ARG A 43 -4.49 6.44 12.00
C ARG A 43 -4.16 5.18 12.81
N ARG A 44 -3.32 4.32 12.24
CA ARG A 44 -2.72 3.14 12.87
C ARG A 44 -1.22 3.13 12.59
N VAL A 45 -0.41 2.86 13.62
CA VAL A 45 1.04 2.68 13.44
C VAL A 45 1.45 1.34 14.02
N ALA A 46 2.15 0.54 13.22
CA ALA A 46 2.78 -0.70 13.63
C ALA A 46 4.30 -0.54 13.62
N GLU A 47 4.96 -1.13 14.60
CA GLU A 47 6.42 -1.22 14.69
C GLU A 47 6.81 -2.69 14.74
N ILE A 48 7.73 -3.08 13.86
CA ILE A 48 8.14 -4.47 13.65
C ILE A 48 9.65 -4.52 13.74
N ASP A 49 10.17 -5.32 14.67
CA ASP A 49 11.61 -5.58 14.76
C ASP A 49 12.06 -6.36 13.52
N VAL A 50 13.07 -5.83 12.84
CA VAL A 50 13.66 -6.43 11.65
C VAL A 50 14.89 -7.22 12.07
N LEU A 51 14.85 -8.52 11.83
CA LEU A 51 15.98 -9.42 12.01
C LEU A 51 16.59 -9.68 10.64
N GLY A 52 17.85 -9.28 10.45
CA GLY A 52 18.60 -9.61 9.25
C GLY A 52 20.09 -9.73 9.54
N ASP A 53 20.76 -10.48 8.68
CA ASP A 53 22.19 -10.69 8.71
C ASP A 53 22.90 -9.49 8.09
N SER A 54 23.92 -9.01 8.80
CA SER A 54 24.77 -7.93 8.34
C SER A 54 25.37 -8.29 6.96
N ALA A 55 25.24 -7.37 6.00
CA ALA A 55 25.69 -7.45 4.60
C ALA A 55 24.69 -8.00 3.56
N GLN A 56 23.43 -8.22 3.92
CA GLN A 56 22.38 -8.60 2.96
C GLN A 56 21.36 -7.47 2.73
N GLU A 57 20.67 -7.54 1.58
CA GLU A 57 19.51 -6.70 1.30
C GLU A 57 18.27 -7.35 1.90
N ILE A 58 17.58 -6.62 2.76
CA ILE A 58 16.28 -7.00 3.29
C ILE A 58 15.21 -6.41 2.36
N ARG A 59 14.20 -7.22 2.06
CA ARG A 59 13.04 -6.86 1.28
C ARG A 59 11.77 -6.96 2.11
N PHE A 60 10.82 -6.11 1.76
CA PHE A 60 9.54 -5.96 2.42
C PHE A 60 8.42 -6.01 1.37
N ASP A 61 7.49 -6.93 1.56
CA ASP A 61 6.19 -6.91 0.91
C ASP A 61 5.13 -6.64 1.98
N ILE A 62 4.46 -5.49 1.88
CA ILE A 62 3.51 -4.99 2.87
C ILE A 62 2.15 -4.90 2.21
N THR A 63 1.16 -5.53 2.82
CA THR A 63 -0.24 -5.45 2.37
C THR A 63 -1.11 -5.03 3.54
N ALA A 64 -1.89 -3.97 3.37
CA ALA A 64 -2.92 -3.57 4.31
C ALA A 64 -4.29 -3.60 3.62
N VAL A 65 -5.23 -4.33 4.20
CA VAL A 65 -6.65 -4.17 3.87
C VAL A 65 -7.25 -3.24 4.91
N VAL A 66 -7.69 -2.06 4.48
CA VAL A 66 -8.23 -1.03 5.37
C VAL A 66 -9.71 -0.90 5.11
N SER A 67 -10.53 -1.07 6.14
CA SER A 67 -11.96 -0.81 6.07
C SER A 67 -12.34 0.34 7.00
N GLY A 68 -13.32 1.14 6.58
CA GLY A 68 -13.71 2.29 7.35
C GLY A 68 -14.86 3.06 6.73
N LEU A 69 -15.08 4.24 7.28
CA LEU A 69 -16.19 5.11 6.96
C LEU A 69 -15.69 6.40 6.31
N GLY A 70 -16.09 6.65 5.06
CA GLY A 70 -15.74 7.87 4.35
C GLY A 70 -16.33 9.13 4.97
N ARG A 71 -15.72 10.28 4.67
CA ARG A 71 -16.12 11.61 5.14
C ARG A 71 -16.92 12.35 4.08
N LEU A 72 -17.92 13.13 4.48
CA LEU A 72 -18.66 13.98 3.54
C LEU A 72 -17.84 15.17 3.05
N ARG A 73 -18.06 15.59 1.80
CA ARG A 73 -17.43 16.80 1.27
C ARG A 73 -18.39 17.53 0.33
N PRO A 74 -18.95 18.70 0.71
CA PRO A 74 -18.75 19.43 1.97
C PRO A 74 -19.54 18.82 3.15
N ASP A 75 -19.02 18.96 4.37
CA ASP A 75 -19.68 18.53 5.62
C ASP A 75 -21.11 19.13 5.79
N VAL A 76 -21.37 20.23 5.08
CA VAL A 76 -22.65 20.93 5.02
C VAL A 76 -22.97 21.34 3.57
N VAL A 77 -24.09 20.87 3.05
CA VAL A 77 -24.61 21.30 1.73
C VAL A 77 -25.71 22.33 1.96
N CYS A 78 -25.47 23.59 1.59
CA CYS A 78 -26.45 24.67 1.69
C CYS A 78 -27.16 24.91 0.35
N ARG A 79 -28.49 24.99 0.37
CA ARG A 79 -29.33 25.32 -0.79
C ARG A 79 -30.23 26.52 -0.46
N TYR A 80 -30.24 27.51 -1.34
CA TYR A 80 -31.15 28.64 -1.24
C TYR A 80 -32.52 28.27 -1.82
N SER A 81 -33.58 28.42 -1.03
CA SER A 81 -34.96 28.16 -1.47
C SER A 81 -35.94 29.07 -0.72
N TYR A 82 -36.96 29.58 -1.42
CA TYR A 82 -38.03 30.43 -0.85
C TYR A 82 -37.55 31.60 0.03
N GLY A 83 -36.41 32.21 -0.31
CA GLY A 83 -35.89 33.37 0.44
C GLY A 83 -35.03 33.02 1.66
N GLY A 84 -34.79 31.73 1.94
CA GLY A 84 -33.95 31.26 3.04
C GLY A 84 -32.84 30.30 2.58
N GLU A 85 -31.77 30.22 3.36
CA GLU A 85 -30.71 29.22 3.19
C GLU A 85 -31.02 27.98 4.04
N HIS A 86 -31.13 26.82 3.40
CA HIS A 86 -31.31 25.54 4.06
C HIS A 86 -30.05 24.70 3.91
N CYS A 87 -29.35 24.51 5.04
CA CYS A 87 -28.15 23.71 5.12
C CYS A 87 -28.46 22.30 5.63
N TYR A 88 -27.87 21.31 4.98
CA TYR A 88 -28.08 19.90 5.27
C TYR A 88 -26.75 19.26 5.67
N THR A 89 -26.80 18.43 6.71
CA THR A 89 -25.66 17.64 7.23
C THR A 89 -25.81 16.16 6.86
N ARG A 90 -24.94 15.29 7.35
CA ARG A 90 -24.90 13.83 7.10
C ARG A 90 -26.22 13.06 7.29
N ASN A 91 -27.16 13.61 8.06
CA ASN A 91 -28.45 12.98 8.27
C ASN A 91 -29.46 13.30 7.15
N HIS A 92 -29.03 13.99 6.10
CA HIS A 92 -29.89 14.33 4.99
C HIS A 92 -30.00 13.17 3.99
N PRO A 93 -31.21 12.81 3.53
CA PRO A 93 -31.45 11.67 2.65
C PRO A 93 -30.92 11.86 1.21
N ARG A 94 -30.12 12.89 0.95
CA ARG A 94 -29.62 13.25 -0.39
C ARG A 94 -28.16 13.70 -0.31
N ILE A 95 -27.29 12.78 0.05
CA ILE A 95 -25.84 12.94 -0.04
C ILE A 95 -25.39 12.30 -1.33
N PHE A 96 -24.57 13.01 -2.09
CA PHE A 96 -24.15 12.59 -3.43
C PHE A 96 -22.63 12.46 -3.55
N ASP A 97 -21.91 12.89 -2.51
CA ASP A 97 -20.48 13.14 -2.48
C ASP A 97 -19.88 12.72 -1.13
N TYR A 98 -18.86 11.86 -1.18
CA TYR A 98 -18.01 11.58 -0.03
C TYR A 98 -16.57 11.25 -0.48
N VAL A 99 -15.66 11.34 0.48
CA VAL A 99 -14.22 11.10 0.36
C VAL A 99 -13.87 9.86 1.16
N TYR A 100 -13.13 8.96 0.54
CA TYR A 100 -12.46 7.85 1.19
C TYR A 100 -11.02 7.83 0.72
N ASP A 101 -10.16 8.48 1.49
CA ASP A 101 -8.76 8.65 1.15
C ASP A 101 -7.91 8.02 2.23
N VAL A 102 -7.16 6.97 1.87
CA VAL A 102 -6.32 6.22 2.79
C VAL A 102 -4.95 6.02 2.16
N SER A 103 -3.91 6.16 2.98
CA SER A 103 -2.53 5.93 2.61
C SER A 103 -1.82 5.02 3.61
N ILE A 104 -0.86 4.27 3.10
CA ILE A 104 0.11 3.52 3.87
C ILE A 104 1.50 4.06 3.56
N THR A 105 2.29 4.28 4.59
CA THR A 105 3.71 4.61 4.46
C THR A 105 4.53 3.63 5.27
N ALA A 106 5.65 3.18 4.70
CA ALA A 106 6.59 2.30 5.38
C ALA A 106 7.96 2.96 5.44
N SER A 107 8.62 2.83 6.59
CA SER A 107 9.94 3.40 6.82
C SER A 107 10.72 2.56 7.81
N CYS A 108 12.03 2.46 7.59
CA CYS A 108 12.97 1.81 8.49
C CYS A 108 13.64 2.85 9.39
N ILE A 109 13.82 2.48 10.66
CA ILE A 109 14.58 3.24 11.65
C ILE A 109 15.83 2.40 12.00
N ALA A 110 17.01 2.99 11.86
CA ALA A 110 18.29 2.37 12.24
C ALA A 110 18.65 2.68 13.70
N LYS A 111 19.66 1.99 14.26
CA LYS A 111 20.12 2.17 15.67
C LYS A 111 20.55 3.58 15.99
N ASP A 112 21.04 4.32 14.99
CA ASP A 112 21.45 5.71 15.15
C ASP A 112 20.26 6.70 15.11
N GLY A 113 19.04 6.19 14.96
CA GLY A 113 17.79 6.95 14.87
C GLY A 113 17.51 7.52 13.48
N SER A 114 18.34 7.24 12.48
CA SER A 114 18.09 7.66 11.10
C SER A 114 16.87 6.93 10.52
N LYS A 115 16.07 7.66 9.74
CA LYS A 115 14.84 7.16 9.12
C LYS A 115 15.01 7.08 7.61
N THR A 116 14.74 5.91 7.04
CA THR A 116 14.77 5.66 5.59
C THR A 116 13.39 5.26 5.10
N ALA A 117 12.91 5.88 4.02
CA ALA A 117 11.64 5.51 3.42
C ALA A 117 11.76 4.16 2.68
N ILE A 118 10.80 3.26 2.89
CA ILE A 118 10.71 1.97 2.20
C ILE A 118 9.70 2.07 1.05
N GLY A 119 8.54 2.68 1.31
CA GLY A 119 7.54 2.87 0.28
C GLY A 119 6.30 3.60 0.77
N ILE A 120 5.40 3.86 -0.17
CA ILE A 120 4.12 4.51 0.06
C ILE A 120 3.12 3.98 -0.96
N ASP A 121 1.88 3.79 -0.53
CA ASP A 121 0.73 3.59 -1.40
C ASP A 121 -0.48 4.37 -0.89
N ARG A 122 -1.40 4.72 -1.78
CA ARG A 122 -2.56 5.57 -1.48
C ARG A 122 -3.73 5.26 -2.40
N ASP A 123 -4.91 5.14 -1.80
CA ASP A 123 -6.19 5.12 -2.52
C ASP A 123 -6.93 6.43 -2.21
N ASP A 124 -6.95 7.34 -3.19
CA ASP A 124 -7.70 8.61 -3.12
C ASP A 124 -9.00 8.46 -3.91
N LYS A 125 -10.01 7.85 -3.27
CA LYS A 125 -11.34 7.69 -3.86
C LYS A 125 -12.27 8.79 -3.37
N ASN A 126 -12.52 9.74 -4.26
CA ASN A 126 -13.67 10.63 -4.16
C ASN A 126 -14.81 10.04 -4.98
N ILE A 127 -15.96 9.79 -4.36
CA ILE A 127 -17.14 9.27 -5.05
C ILE A 127 -18.14 10.41 -5.23
N TYR A 128 -18.47 10.69 -6.49
CA TYR A 128 -19.50 11.65 -6.89
C TYR A 128 -20.58 10.92 -7.68
N THR A 129 -21.82 11.00 -7.22
CA THR A 129 -22.93 10.26 -7.82
C THR A 129 -24.15 11.16 -8.04
N ASN A 130 -25.05 10.71 -8.90
CA ASN A 130 -26.37 11.32 -9.13
C ASN A 130 -27.50 10.65 -8.34
N VAL A 131 -27.17 9.65 -7.52
CA VAL A 131 -28.10 8.87 -6.70
C VAL A 131 -27.71 9.04 -5.23
N PRO A 132 -28.65 9.23 -4.28
CA PRO A 132 -28.30 9.34 -2.88
C PRO A 132 -27.50 8.13 -2.38
N ILE A 133 -26.41 8.41 -1.68
CA ILE A 133 -25.53 7.42 -1.06
C ILE A 133 -26.11 7.08 0.32
N SER A 134 -26.40 5.80 0.54
CA SER A 134 -26.89 5.28 1.83
C SER A 134 -25.82 4.54 2.64
N ASP A 135 -24.70 4.16 2.00
CA ASP A 135 -23.58 3.50 2.64
C ASP A 135 -22.26 4.20 2.29
N PHE A 136 -21.55 4.62 3.33
CA PHE A 136 -20.27 5.32 3.23
C PHE A 136 -19.08 4.40 3.58
N ARG A 137 -19.36 3.13 3.90
CA ARG A 137 -18.33 2.15 4.20
C ARG A 137 -17.58 1.77 2.93
N ASN A 138 -16.27 1.74 3.02
CA ASN A 138 -15.42 1.20 1.97
C ASN A 138 -14.31 0.36 2.58
N GLU A 139 -13.77 -0.50 1.71
CA GLU A 139 -12.59 -1.30 1.96
C GLU A 139 -11.62 -1.08 0.80
N VAL A 140 -10.35 -0.90 1.13
CA VAL A 140 -9.28 -0.69 0.15
C VAL A 140 -8.10 -1.58 0.48
N VAL A 141 -7.41 -2.04 -0.55
CA VAL A 141 -6.17 -2.80 -0.41
C VAL A 141 -5.03 -1.89 -0.82
N LEU A 142 -4.08 -1.69 0.08
CA LEU A 142 -2.87 -0.91 -0.15
C LEU A 142 -1.66 -1.84 -0.09
N THR A 143 -0.73 -1.67 -1.01
CA THR A 143 0.43 -2.56 -1.18
C THR A 143 1.72 -1.78 -1.36
N ILE A 144 2.76 -2.17 -0.64
CA ILE A 144 4.14 -1.76 -0.91
C ILE A 144 4.90 -3.04 -1.24
N ASP A 145 5.17 -3.23 -2.53
CA ASP A 145 5.86 -4.42 -3.04
C ASP A 145 7.33 -4.11 -3.31
N ASN A 146 8.22 -5.07 -3.01
CA ASN A 146 9.66 -4.98 -3.26
C ASN A 146 10.34 -3.75 -2.63
N GLY A 147 9.84 -3.27 -1.48
CA GLY A 147 10.59 -2.27 -0.71
C GLY A 147 11.89 -2.90 -0.22
N SER A 148 13.04 -2.26 -0.43
CA SER A 148 14.32 -2.87 -0.04
C SER A 148 15.26 -1.91 0.65
N ILE A 149 16.09 -2.46 1.54
CA ILE A 149 17.10 -1.72 2.28
C ILE A 149 18.26 -2.63 2.68
N ALA A 150 19.45 -2.05 2.84
CA ALA A 150 20.56 -2.76 3.47
C ALA A 150 20.20 -3.12 4.93
N SER A 151 20.47 -4.37 5.33
CA SER A 151 20.12 -4.90 6.66
C SER A 151 20.64 -4.03 7.82
N ASP A 152 21.85 -3.48 7.69
CA ASP A 152 22.49 -2.63 8.70
C ASP A 152 21.82 -1.26 8.89
N LYS A 153 20.80 -0.94 8.08
CA LYS A 153 20.08 0.33 8.08
C LYS A 153 18.62 0.21 8.51
N CYS A 154 18.20 -0.97 8.97
CA CYS A 154 16.84 -1.17 9.45
C CYS A 154 16.80 -2.10 10.67
N ASP A 155 16.53 -1.53 11.84
CA ASP A 155 16.26 -2.31 13.04
C ASP A 155 14.76 -2.40 13.32
N ILE A 156 14.03 -1.31 13.05
CA ILE A 156 12.59 -1.25 13.25
C ILE A 156 11.95 -0.78 11.95
N LEU A 157 11.05 -1.61 11.40
CA LEU A 157 10.14 -1.22 10.34
C LEU A 157 8.90 -0.58 10.97
N THR A 158 8.66 0.68 10.66
CA THR A 158 7.43 1.39 11.00
C THR A 158 6.49 1.40 9.79
N VAL A 159 5.27 0.91 9.98
CA VAL A 159 4.18 1.00 9.01
C VAL A 159 3.11 1.93 9.57
N ASP A 160 2.86 3.03 8.88
CA ASP A 160 1.90 4.08 9.28
C ASP A 160 0.78 4.17 8.26
N ILE A 161 -0.44 3.83 8.69
CA ILE A 161 -1.66 3.85 7.91
C ILE A 161 -2.48 5.04 8.39
N GLN A 162 -2.81 5.94 7.47
CA GLN A 162 -3.54 7.18 7.77
C GLN A 162 -4.61 7.44 6.72
N GLY A 163 -5.78 7.92 7.15
CA GLY A 163 -6.85 8.33 6.24
C GLY A 163 -7.41 9.74 6.49
N ASP A 164 -7.85 10.39 5.41
CA ASP A 164 -8.78 11.54 5.45
C ASP A 164 -10.20 11.00 5.26
N LEU A 165 -10.73 10.47 6.36
CA LEU A 165 -12.02 9.81 6.46
C LEU A 165 -12.59 10.00 7.87
N GLU A 166 -13.81 9.54 8.13
CA GLU A 166 -14.45 9.70 9.44
C GLU A 166 -13.84 8.74 10.48
N SER A 167 -13.76 7.45 10.14
CA SER A 167 -13.16 6.41 10.99
C SER A 167 -12.55 5.26 10.20
N ILE A 168 -11.41 4.77 10.65
CA ILE A 168 -10.85 3.47 10.30
C ILE A 168 -11.47 2.46 11.27
N ASP A 169 -12.30 1.57 10.75
CA ASP A 169 -13.01 0.57 11.52
C ASP A 169 -12.10 -0.65 11.79
N ASP A 170 -11.43 -1.14 10.75
CA ASP A 170 -10.55 -2.32 10.83
C ASP A 170 -9.36 -2.24 9.84
N VAL A 171 -8.27 -2.92 10.20
CA VAL A 171 -7.07 -3.05 9.37
C VAL A 171 -6.52 -4.47 9.49
N ASP A 172 -6.47 -5.21 8.37
CA ASP A 172 -5.71 -6.46 8.24
C ASP A 172 -4.34 -6.15 7.61
N LEU A 173 -3.33 -5.95 8.47
CA LEU A 173 -1.96 -5.65 8.06
C LEU A 173 -1.09 -6.91 8.06
N LYS A 174 -0.50 -7.20 6.91
CA LYS A 174 0.45 -8.29 6.69
C LYS A 174 1.77 -7.72 6.19
N VAL A 175 2.86 -8.12 6.84
CA VAL A 175 4.21 -7.74 6.44
C VAL A 175 5.02 -9.00 6.23
N PHE A 176 5.62 -9.13 5.06
CA PHE A 176 6.56 -10.19 4.74
C PHE A 176 7.95 -9.58 4.60
N THR A 177 8.86 -10.01 5.45
CA THR A 177 10.25 -9.55 5.48
C THR A 177 11.15 -10.71 5.08
N TYR A 178 12.06 -10.51 4.14
CA TYR A 178 12.93 -11.58 3.63
C TYR A 178 14.25 -11.05 3.10
N GLU A 179 15.26 -11.91 3.08
CA GLU A 179 16.58 -11.57 2.57
C GLU A 179 16.75 -12.04 1.12
N ALA A 180 17.36 -11.19 0.28
CA ALA A 180 17.74 -11.52 -1.08
C ALA A 180 19.26 -11.77 -1.17
N PHE A 181 19.62 -12.88 -1.83
CA PHE A 181 21.01 -13.33 -2.07
C PHE A 181 21.37 -13.27 -3.55
#